data_AF-A0A963RNZ9-F1
#
_entry.id   AF-A0A963RNZ9-F1
#
_cell.length_a   1.000
_cell.length_b   1.000
_cell.length_c   1.000
_cell.angle_alpha   90.00
_cell.angle_beta   90.00
_cell.angle_gamma   90.00
#
_symmetry.space_group_name_H-M   'P 1'
#
loop_
_entity.id
_entity.type
_entity.pdbx_description
1 polymer ?
#
loop_
_entity_poly.entity_id
_entity_poly.type
_entity_poly.pdbx_seq_one_letter_code
_entity_poly.pdbx_strand_id
1 'polypeptide(L)'
;MLKLYIGNKNYSSWSMRPWVLMKQAGIAFEEVKLRFDSFSGDSQFKQRLGKVSPAGKVPVLTDGELVVWDTLAIAEYLAEKYPELHLWPRETPARARARSVCAEMHSGFSALRNLCGMNIEASL
;
A
#
# COMPACT_ATOMS: atom_id res chain seq x y z
N MET A 1 -9.73 11.06 10.34
CA MET A 1 -9.99 10.75 8.92
C MET A 1 -8.77 10.04 8.38
N LEU A 2 -8.96 8.93 7.66
CA LEU A 2 -7.87 8.17 7.07
C LEU A 2 -7.13 9.01 6.01
N LYS A 3 -5.80 8.99 6.04
CA LYS A 3 -4.96 9.52 4.95
C LYS A 3 -4.05 8.43 4.42
N LEU A 4 -4.04 8.24 3.11
CA LEU A 4 -3.16 7.29 2.44
C LEU A 4 -2.10 8.04 1.62
N TYR A 5 -0.85 7.92 2.06
CA TYR A 5 0.31 8.47 1.38
C TYR A 5 0.78 7.49 0.32
N ILE A 6 0.83 7.95 -0.93
CA ILE A 6 1.17 7.13 -2.10
C ILE A 6 2.22 7.80 -2.97
N GLY A 7 2.94 6.97 -3.72
CA GLY A 7 3.80 7.41 -4.82
C GLY A 7 3.04 7.60 -6.12
N ASN A 8 3.76 7.56 -7.25
CA ASN A 8 3.14 7.59 -8.57
C ASN A 8 2.38 6.28 -8.85
N LYS A 9 1.07 6.37 -9.12
CA LYS A 9 0.20 5.22 -9.39
C LYS A 9 0.57 4.43 -10.64
N ASN A 10 1.27 5.05 -11.60
CA ASN A 10 1.66 4.39 -12.84
C ASN A 10 2.88 3.48 -12.67
N TYR A 11 3.66 3.70 -11.60
CA TYR A 11 4.94 3.01 -11.36
C TYR A 11 5.02 2.29 -9.99
N SER A 12 4.19 2.68 -9.02
CA SER A 12 4.22 2.14 -7.65
C SER A 12 3.08 1.15 -7.43
N SER A 13 3.32 -0.12 -7.78
CA SER A 13 2.37 -1.20 -7.49
C SER A 13 2.09 -1.34 -5.99
N TRP A 14 3.10 -1.06 -5.15
CA TRP A 14 2.96 -1.00 -3.69
C TRP A 14 1.92 0.02 -3.24
N SER A 15 1.96 1.24 -3.79
CA SER A 15 0.99 2.28 -3.46
C SER A 15 -0.42 1.92 -3.92
N MET A 16 -0.52 1.23 -5.06
CA MET A 16 -1.80 0.86 -5.65
C MET A 16 -2.54 -0.22 -4.86
N ARG A 17 -1.83 -1.14 -4.19
CA ARG A 17 -2.48 -2.23 -3.46
C ARG A 17 -3.46 -1.77 -2.37
N PRO A 18 -3.08 -0.93 -1.38
CA PRO A 18 -4.05 -0.43 -0.41
C PRO A 18 -5.01 0.59 -1.05
N TRP A 19 -4.56 1.34 -2.06
CA TRP A 19 -5.43 2.31 -2.73
C TRP A 19 -6.62 1.64 -3.43
N VAL A 20 -6.36 0.58 -4.21
CA VAL A 20 -7.40 -0.21 -4.89
C VAL A 20 -8.31 -0.88 -3.89
N LEU A 21 -7.75 -1.47 -2.82
CA LEU A 21 -8.53 -2.05 -1.72
C LEU A 21 -9.53 -1.04 -1.15
N MET A 22 -9.04 0.14 -0.73
CA MET A 22 -9.89 1.16 -0.11
C MET A 22 -10.93 1.71 -1.07
N LYS A 23 -10.57 1.90 -2.35
CA LYS A 23 -11.53 2.34 -3.39
C LYS A 23 -12.60 1.29 -3.65
N GLN A 24 -12.22 0.02 -3.82
CA GLN A 24 -13.13 -1.08 -4.07
C GLN A 24 -14.09 -1.31 -2.90
N ALA A 25 -13.59 -1.18 -1.67
CA ALA A 25 -14.37 -1.37 -0.46
C ALA A 25 -15.21 -0.13 -0.06
N GLY A 26 -15.14 0.96 -0.83
CA GLY A 26 -15.88 2.19 -0.51
C GLY A 26 -15.41 2.91 0.74
N ILE A 27 -14.18 2.64 1.22
CA ILE A 27 -13.62 3.28 2.40
C ILE A 27 -13.21 4.71 2.04
N ALA A 28 -13.72 5.71 2.76
CA ALA A 28 -13.35 7.10 2.55
C ALA A 28 -11.96 7.41 3.11
N PHE A 29 -11.10 8.05 2.30
CA PHE A 29 -9.77 8.49 2.71
C PHE A 29 -9.31 9.70 1.89
N GLU A 30 -8.44 10.49 2.49
CA GLU A 30 -7.66 11.51 1.81
C GLU A 30 -6.45 10.86 1.12
N GLU A 31 -6.35 11.06 -0.20
CA GLU A 31 -5.20 10.58 -0.97
C GLU A 31 -4.10 11.65 -1.00
N VAL A 32 -2.93 11.34 -0.43
CA VAL A 32 -1.77 12.24 -0.41
C VAL A 32 -0.70 11.71 -1.34
N LYS A 33 -0.59 12.30 -2.54
CA LYS A 33 0.47 11.95 -3.49
C LYS A 33 1.78 12.61 -3.12
N LEU A 34 2.83 11.80 -2.97
CA LEU A 34 4.21 12.23 -2.81
C LEU A 34 4.96 11.92 -4.11
N ARG A 35 5.37 12.97 -4.82
CA ARG A 35 6.18 12.82 -6.03
C ARG A 35 7.58 12.35 -5.62
N PHE A 36 8.07 11.29 -6.28
CA PHE A 36 9.48 10.92 -6.22
C PHE A 36 10.28 11.93 -7.06
N ASP A 37 11.15 12.68 -6.41
CA ASP A 37 12.00 13.70 -7.01
C ASP A 37 13.46 13.26 -7.10
N SER A 38 13.96 12.52 -6.12
CA SER A 38 15.32 11.96 -6.10
C SER A 38 15.43 10.77 -5.14
N PHE A 39 16.43 9.92 -5.37
CA PHE A 39 16.84 8.84 -4.46
C PHE A 39 17.79 9.31 -3.34
N SER A 40 18.29 10.54 -3.41
CA SER A 40 19.12 11.13 -2.37
C SER A 40 18.36 11.29 -1.05
N GLY A 41 19.07 11.21 0.08
CA GLY A 41 18.46 11.28 1.41
C GLY A 41 17.81 12.63 1.73
N ASP A 42 18.25 13.68 1.05
CA ASP A 42 17.76 15.06 1.15
C ASP A 42 16.61 15.39 0.19
N SER A 43 16.09 14.41 -0.56
CA SER A 43 14.98 14.64 -1.49
C SER A 43 13.72 15.13 -0.79
N GLN A 44 12.92 15.96 -1.46
CA GLN A 44 11.67 16.46 -0.91
C GLN A 44 10.72 15.32 -0.55
N PHE A 45 10.73 14.24 -1.34
CA PHE A 45 10.03 13.01 -1.01
C PHE A 45 10.44 12.47 0.37
N LYS A 46 11.74 12.26 0.59
CA LYS A 46 12.26 11.70 1.84
C LYS A 46 12.01 12.62 3.02
N GLN A 47 12.21 13.93 2.86
CA GLN A 47 11.94 14.91 3.91
C GLN A 47 10.46 14.94 4.33
N ARG A 48 9.53 14.87 3.36
CA ARG A 48 8.09 14.86 3.66
C ARG A 48 7.67 13.54 4.29
N LEU A 49 8.12 12.41 3.74
CA LEU A 49 7.72 11.10 4.22
C LEU A 49 8.34 10.74 5.58
N GLY A 50 9.57 11.18 5.84
CA GLY A 50 10.25 10.95 7.12
C GLY A 50 9.56 11.63 8.30
N LYS A 51 8.76 12.68 8.06
CA LYS A 51 7.89 13.30 9.06
C LYS A 51 6.63 12.50 9.37
N VAL A 52 6.30 11.51 8.52
CA VAL A 52 5.09 10.70 8.62
C VAL A 52 5.41 9.29 9.10
N SER A 53 6.41 8.63 8.51
CA SER A 53 6.79 7.26 8.85
C SER A 53 8.31 7.09 8.88
N PRO A 54 8.85 6.39 9.89
CA PRO A 54 10.28 6.08 9.97
C PRO A 54 10.74 5.11 8.86
N ALA A 55 9.81 4.38 8.21
CA ALA A 55 10.15 3.42 7.16
C ALA A 55 10.66 4.07 5.87
N GLY A 56 10.35 5.35 5.64
CA GLY A 56 10.82 6.11 4.48
C GLY A 56 10.39 5.51 3.12
N LYS A 57 9.30 4.73 3.11
CA LYS A 57 8.69 4.10 1.93
C LYS A 57 7.18 4.31 1.94
N VAL A 58 6.59 4.38 0.76
CA VAL A 58 5.13 4.35 0.55
C VAL A 58 4.71 2.95 0.12
N PRO A 59 3.48 2.49 0.42
CA PRO A 59 2.39 3.24 1.05
C PRO A 59 2.52 3.41 2.57
N VAL A 60 1.88 4.47 3.08
CA VAL A 60 1.65 4.68 4.52
C VAL A 60 0.21 5.11 4.72
N LEU A 61 -0.50 4.48 5.66
CA LEU A 61 -1.81 4.91 6.13
C LEU A 61 -1.66 5.61 7.49
N THR A 62 -2.31 6.75 7.66
CA THR A 62 -2.47 7.37 8.99
C THR A 62 -3.93 7.39 9.39
N ASP A 63 -4.20 7.01 10.64
CA ASP A 63 -5.50 7.18 11.30
C ASP A 63 -5.34 7.92 12.63
N GLY A 64 -5.63 9.21 12.64
CA GLY A 64 -5.26 10.06 13.77
C GLY A 64 -3.74 10.07 13.96
N GLU A 65 -3.28 9.65 15.14
CA GLU A 65 -1.85 9.54 15.47
C GLU A 65 -1.23 8.19 15.06
N LEU A 66 -2.05 7.19 14.74
CA LEU A 66 -1.56 5.89 14.32
C LEU A 66 -0.98 5.96 12.91
N VAL A 67 0.22 5.42 12.74
CA VAL A 67 0.91 5.29 11.46
C VAL A 67 1.11 3.82 11.14
N VAL A 68 0.52 3.35 10.04
CA VAL A 68 0.65 1.98 9.55
C VAL A 68 1.38 2.02 8.21
N TRP A 69 2.59 1.47 8.15
CA TRP A 69 3.35 1.28 6.92
C TRP A 69 3.36 -0.19 6.54
N ASP A 70 3.69 -0.49 5.26
CA ASP A 70 3.53 -1.80 4.61
C ASP A 70 2.11 -2.07 4.11
N THR A 71 2.00 -2.55 2.86
CA THR A 71 0.70 -2.83 2.23
C THR A 71 -0.14 -3.85 2.97
N LEU A 72 0.44 -4.97 3.40
CA LEU A 72 -0.34 -6.03 4.05
C LEU A 72 -0.74 -5.61 5.45
N ALA A 73 0.13 -4.91 6.19
CA ALA A 73 -0.22 -4.33 7.48
C ALA A 73 -1.39 -3.34 7.37
N ILE A 74 -1.39 -2.48 6.34
CA ILE A 74 -2.51 -1.58 6.05
C ILE A 74 -3.79 -2.37 5.76
N ALA A 75 -3.72 -3.43 4.95
CA ALA A 75 -4.89 -4.24 4.62
C ALA A 75 -5.49 -4.96 5.84
N GLU A 76 -4.64 -5.54 6.70
CA GLU A 76 -5.09 -6.18 7.95
C GLU A 76 -5.71 -5.17 8.91
N TYR A 77 -5.08 -4.01 9.11
CA TYR A 77 -5.63 -2.92 9.92
C TYR A 77 -7.01 -2.47 9.41
N LEU A 78 -7.19 -2.32 8.10
CA LEU A 78 -8.49 -1.96 7.52
C LEU A 78 -9.53 -3.08 7.70
N ALA A 79 -9.11 -4.34 7.63
CA ALA A 79 -10.00 -5.48 7.86
C ALA A 79 -10.47 -5.55 9.32
N GLU A 80 -9.61 -5.17 10.28
CA GLU A 80 -9.96 -5.05 11.70
C GLU A 80 -10.85 -3.83 11.97
N LYS A 81 -10.56 -2.69 11.33
CA LYS A 81 -11.32 -1.45 11.51
C LYS A 81 -12.72 -1.51 10.91
N TYR A 82 -12.89 -2.26 9.81
CA TYR A 82 -14.14 -2.38 9.06
C TYR A 82 -14.54 -3.86 8.88
N PRO A 83 -14.85 -4.57 9.99
CA PRO A 83 -15.17 -6.01 9.94
C PRO A 83 -16.39 -6.33 9.07
N GLU A 84 -17.31 -5.38 8.91
CA GLU A 84 -18.52 -5.47 8.10
C GLU A 84 -18.24 -5.49 6.59
N LEU A 85 -17.10 -4.96 6.15
CA LEU A 85 -16.72 -4.93 4.73
C LEU A 85 -16.14 -6.27 4.25
N HIS A 86 -15.84 -7.19 5.17
CA HIS A 86 -15.37 -8.54 4.87
C HIS A 86 -14.22 -8.57 3.85
N LEU A 87 -13.20 -7.73 4.07
CA LEU A 87 -12.03 -7.60 3.16
C LEU A 87 -11.26 -8.91 2.98
N TRP A 88 -11.42 -9.84 3.93
CA TRP A 88 -10.98 -11.21 3.83
C TRP A 88 -12.16 -12.18 3.81
N PRO A 89 -11.98 -13.40 3.24
CA PRO A 89 -12.96 -14.46 3.40
C PRO A 89 -13.31 -14.71 4.88
N ARG A 90 -14.58 -15.01 5.15
CA ARG A 90 -15.06 -15.31 6.52
C ARG A 90 -14.68 -16.71 6.98
N GLU A 91 -14.68 -17.67 6.07
CA GLU A 91 -14.29 -19.04 6.37
C GLU A 91 -12.79 -19.14 6.65
N THR A 92 -12.43 -19.74 7.79
CA THR A 92 -11.04 -19.84 8.25
C THR A 92 -10.11 -20.49 7.19
N PRO A 93 -10.47 -21.61 6.53
CA PRO A 93 -9.62 -22.19 5.50
C PRO A 93 -9.41 -21.27 4.29
N ALA A 94 -10.47 -20.58 3.85
CA ALA A 94 -10.40 -19.66 2.72
C ALA A 94 -9.56 -18.41 3.05
N ARG A 95 -9.70 -17.86 4.25
CA ARG A 95 -8.90 -16.72 4.73
C ARG A 95 -7.44 -17.07 4.87
N ALA A 96 -7.14 -18.26 5.41
CA ALA A 96 -5.77 -18.76 5.50
C ALA A 96 -5.14 -18.83 4.11
N ARG A 97 -5.84 -19.43 3.12
CA ARG A 97 -5.36 -19.49 1.75
C ARG A 97 -5.17 -18.11 1.11
N ALA A 98 -6.12 -17.19 1.30
CA ALA A 98 -6.02 -15.83 0.78
C ALA A 98 -4.79 -15.10 1.34
N ARG A 99 -4.57 -15.20 2.66
CA ARG A 99 -3.39 -14.62 3.32
C ARG A 99 -2.10 -15.26 2.83
N SER A 100 -2.05 -16.58 2.60
CA SER A 100 -0.88 -17.24 2.03
C SER A 100 -0.52 -16.69 0.65
N VAL A 101 -1.51 -16.56 -0.25
CA VAL A 101 -1.29 -16.01 -1.60
C VAL A 101 -0.81 -14.56 -1.53
N CYS A 102 -1.42 -13.75 -0.66
CA CYS A 102 -1.01 -12.37 -0.46
C CYS A 102 0.41 -12.26 0.11
N ALA A 103 0.78 -13.11 1.07
CA ALA A 103 2.12 -13.14 1.67
C ALA A 103 3.18 -13.60 0.67
N GLU A 104 2.92 -14.67 -0.10
CA GLU A 104 3.81 -15.15 -1.17
C GLU A 104 4.05 -14.06 -2.21
N MET A 105 2.99 -13.34 -2.61
CA MET A 105 3.14 -12.18 -3.47
C MET A 105 3.99 -11.11 -2.76
N HIS A 106 3.71 -10.76 -1.50
CA HIS A 106 4.38 -9.68 -0.78
C HIS A 106 5.88 -9.90 -0.56
N SER A 107 6.30 -11.13 -0.29
CA SER A 107 7.71 -11.47 0.03
C SER A 107 8.47 -12.18 -1.11
N GLY A 108 7.77 -12.59 -2.18
CA GLY A 108 8.34 -13.39 -3.26
C GLY A 108 8.35 -12.71 -4.64
N PHE A 109 8.65 -13.53 -5.65
CA PHE A 109 8.68 -13.16 -7.07
C PHE A 109 9.66 -12.04 -7.42
N SER A 110 10.77 -11.90 -6.69
CA SER A 110 11.76 -10.82 -6.93
C SER A 110 12.26 -10.76 -8.38
N ALA A 111 12.50 -11.91 -9.01
CA ALA A 111 12.91 -11.96 -10.42
C ALA A 111 11.85 -11.36 -11.35
N LEU A 112 10.59 -11.78 -11.23
CA LEU A 112 9.49 -11.22 -12.03
C LEU A 112 9.27 -9.74 -11.74
N ARG A 113 9.37 -9.30 -10.48
CA ARG A 113 9.21 -7.89 -10.11
C ARG A 113 10.29 -6.99 -10.71
N ASN A 114 11.51 -7.51 -10.83
CA ASN A 114 12.62 -6.79 -11.44
C ASN A 114 12.51 -6.74 -12.97
N LEU A 115 12.09 -7.84 -13.60
CA LEU A 115 12.00 -7.96 -15.07
C LEU A 115 10.69 -7.40 -15.63
N CYS A 116 9.61 -7.46 -14.87
CA CYS A 116 8.26 -7.05 -15.25
C CYS A 116 7.73 -6.01 -14.26
N GLY A 117 8.48 -4.92 -14.13
CA GLY A 117 8.09 -3.78 -13.32
C GLY A 117 6.76 -3.16 -13.79
N MET A 118 6.09 -2.44 -12.89
CA MET A 118 4.85 -1.74 -13.24
C MET A 118 5.18 -0.48 -14.04
N ASN A 119 4.68 -0.40 -15.27
CA ASN A 119 4.64 0.82 -16.06
C ASN A 119 3.34 0.85 -16.88
N ILE A 120 2.31 1.49 -16.34
CA ILE A 120 1.00 1.61 -17.04
C ILE A 120 1.06 2.57 -18.23
N GLU A 121 2.07 3.45 -18.30
CA GLU A 121 2.24 4.37 -19.43
C GLU A 121 2.97 3.72 -20.62
N ALA A 122 3.46 2.49 -20.49
CA ALA A 122 4.16 1.82 -21.57
C ALA A 122 3.23 1.57 -22.77
N SER A 123 3.54 2.19 -23.90
CA SER A 123 3.06 1.74 -25.21
C SER A 123 4.12 0.78 -25.74
N LEU A 124 3.78 -0.51 -25.84
CA LEU A 124 4.63 -1.56 -26.40
C LEU A 124 4.29 -1.81 -27.87
#